data_AF-A0A2V7YH43-F1
#
_entry.id   AF-A0A2V7YH43-F1
#
_cell.length_a   1.000
_cell.length_b   1.000
_cell.length_c   1.000
_cell.angle_alpha   90.00
_cell.angle_beta   90.00
_cell.angle_gamma   90.00
#
_symmetry.space_group_name_H-M   'P 1'
#
loop_
_entity.id
_entity.type
_entity.pdbx_description
1 polymer ?
#
loop_
_entity_poly.entity_id
_entity_poly.type
_entity_poly.pdbx_seq_one_letter_code
_entity_poly.pdbx_strand_id
1 'polypeptide(L)'
;LLYIGVVAVLTGMVPYDQLDVTAPVADAFRRVGLRWAQFLIAAAGLAGITSVLLVTMLSQARIFLAIARDGLLPPGFFGAVHPRFRTPWKSTIVTGLFVASLAAFLPISVLLMLVNMGTLLAFVIVCAAVLIMRRTHPEAERPFRVRFVPFVPVLGILSCLLLMFSLPSENWLRLFVWLGIGLVIYFTYGRRH
;
A
#
# COMPACT_ATOMS: atom_id res chain seq x y z
N LEU A 1 3.27 -18.97 -5.13
CA LEU A 1 3.48 -20.31 -4.57
C LEU A 1 3.26 -20.36 -3.07
N LEU A 2 4.04 -19.62 -2.25
CA LEU A 2 3.87 -19.62 -0.80
C LEU A 2 2.45 -19.28 -0.34
N TYR A 3 1.83 -18.21 -0.86
CA TYR A 3 0.44 -17.87 -0.53
C TYR A 3 -0.55 -19.02 -0.80
N ILE A 4 -0.44 -19.67 -1.96
CA ILE A 4 -1.30 -20.81 -2.35
C ILE A 4 -1.05 -22.00 -1.42
N GLY A 5 0.22 -22.30 -1.13
CA GLY A 5 0.60 -23.39 -0.23
C GLY A 5 0.08 -23.17 1.19
N VAL A 6 0.21 -21.95 1.72
CA VAL A 6 -0.31 -21.60 3.06
C VAL A 6 -1.83 -21.76 3.10
N VAL A 7 -2.57 -21.26 2.10
CA VAL A 7 -4.03 -21.40 2.06
C VAL A 7 -4.44 -22.88 1.98
N ALA A 8 -3.80 -23.66 1.11
CA ALA A 8 -4.08 -25.09 0.95
C ALA A 8 -3.83 -25.88 2.24
N VAL A 9 -2.72 -25.59 2.93
CA VAL A 9 -2.38 -26.25 4.21
C VAL A 9 -3.35 -25.82 5.31
N LEU A 10 -3.64 -24.52 5.45
CA LEU A 10 -4.52 -24.04 6.52
C LEU A 10 -5.95 -24.57 6.39
N THR A 11 -6.52 -24.50 5.18
CA THR A 11 -7.87 -25.02 4.91
C THR A 11 -7.94 -26.55 4.97
N GLY A 12 -6.82 -27.25 4.74
CA GLY A 12 -6.70 -28.68 4.98
C GLY A 12 -6.58 -29.06 6.47
N MET A 13 -6.03 -28.17 7.30
CA MET A 13 -5.85 -28.40 8.75
C MET A 13 -7.09 -28.05 9.57
N VAL A 14 -7.80 -26.96 9.21
CA VAL A 14 -8.95 -26.46 9.95
C VAL A 14 -10.04 -26.03 8.96
N PRO A 15 -11.31 -26.43 9.19
CA PRO A 15 -12.44 -25.95 8.40
C PRO A 15 -12.48 -24.42 8.31
N TYR A 16 -12.76 -23.89 7.11
CA TYR A 16 -12.64 -22.47 6.79
C TYR A 16 -13.56 -21.57 7.64
N ASP A 17 -14.66 -22.13 8.15
CA ASP A 17 -15.64 -21.46 9.02
C ASP A 17 -15.14 -21.26 10.45
N GLN A 18 -14.08 -21.97 10.85
CA GLN A 18 -13.57 -21.96 12.23
C GLN A 18 -12.24 -21.23 12.39
N LEU A 19 -11.64 -20.75 11.31
CA LEU A 19 -10.37 -20.03 11.35
C LEU A 19 -10.53 -18.64 11.97
N ASP A 20 -9.68 -18.32 12.95
CA ASP A 20 -9.63 -16.98 13.53
C ASP A 20 -9.19 -15.94 12.49
N VAL A 21 -9.92 -14.83 12.40
CA VAL A 21 -9.66 -13.75 11.43
C VAL A 21 -8.44 -12.91 11.79
N THR A 22 -8.02 -12.91 13.06
CA THR A 22 -6.93 -12.07 13.58
C THR A 22 -5.58 -12.77 13.50
N ALA A 23 -5.54 -14.08 13.76
CA ALA A 23 -4.31 -14.88 13.75
C ALA A 23 -4.54 -16.29 13.15
N PRO A 24 -5.00 -16.39 11.89
CA PRO A 24 -5.46 -17.65 11.30
C PRO A 24 -4.37 -18.72 11.25
N VAL A 25 -3.14 -18.33 10.96
CA VAL A 25 -2.01 -19.27 10.85
C VAL A 25 -1.66 -19.84 12.23
N ALA A 26 -1.44 -18.98 13.22
CA ALA A 26 -1.06 -19.42 14.56
C ALA A 26 -2.18 -20.24 15.23
N ASP A 27 -3.45 -19.85 15.02
CA ASP A 27 -4.59 -20.58 15.57
C ASP A 27 -4.74 -21.97 14.95
N ALA A 28 -4.50 -22.12 13.64
CA ALA A 28 -4.56 -23.43 13.00
C ALA A 28 -3.57 -24.44 13.61
N PHE A 29 -2.31 -24.02 13.85
CA PHE A 29 -1.32 -24.88 14.51
C PHE A 29 -1.65 -25.14 15.98
N ARG A 30 -2.29 -24.20 16.67
CA ARG A 30 -2.78 -24.38 18.04
C ARG A 30 -3.84 -25.48 18.11
N ARG A 31 -4.81 -25.47 17.19
CA ARG A 31 -5.92 -26.45 17.15
C ARG A 31 -5.46 -27.87 16.82
N VAL A 32 -4.41 -27.99 16.00
CA VAL A 32 -3.80 -29.29 15.67
C VAL A 32 -2.85 -29.80 16.78
N GLY A 33 -2.70 -29.06 17.89
CA GLY A 33 -1.91 -29.47 19.05
C GLY A 33 -0.40 -29.16 18.95
N LEU A 34 0.05 -28.49 17.88
CA LEU A 34 1.44 -28.15 17.63
C LEU A 34 1.83 -26.81 18.28
N ARG A 35 1.82 -26.76 19.61
CA ARG A 35 2.10 -25.54 20.39
C ARG A 35 3.47 -24.91 20.11
N TRP A 36 4.51 -25.71 19.86
CA TRP A 36 5.83 -25.19 19.52
C TRP A 36 5.85 -24.41 18.19
N ALA A 37 5.12 -24.92 17.19
CA ALA A 37 4.99 -24.29 15.89
C ALA A 37 4.18 -22.98 15.98
N GLN A 38 3.14 -22.94 16.81
CA GLN A 38 2.38 -21.72 17.10
C GLN A 38 3.31 -20.58 17.59
N PHE A 39 4.16 -20.85 18.58
CA PHE A 39 5.08 -19.82 19.11
C PHE A 39 6.07 -19.33 18.05
N LEU A 40 6.66 -20.26 17.29
CA LEU A 40 7.60 -19.92 16.22
C LEU A 40 6.93 -19.04 15.16
N ILE A 41 5.73 -19.42 14.69
CA ILE A 41 4.99 -18.69 13.66
C ILE A 41 4.54 -17.33 14.18
N ALA A 42 4.07 -17.24 15.43
CA ALA A 42 3.67 -15.97 16.03
C ALA A 42 4.87 -15.00 16.15
N ALA A 43 6.03 -15.50 16.61
CA ALA A 43 7.25 -14.69 16.71
C ALA A 43 7.75 -14.24 15.32
N ALA A 44 7.74 -15.14 14.33
CA ALA A 44 8.09 -14.82 12.95
C ALA A 44 7.12 -13.81 12.33
N GLY A 45 5.82 -13.93 12.61
CA GLY A 45 4.78 -13.01 12.17
C GLY A 45 4.99 -11.61 12.75
N LEU A 46 5.24 -11.51 14.06
CA LEU A 46 5.53 -10.23 14.72
C LEU A 46 6.79 -9.57 14.14
N ALA A 47 7.88 -10.31 14.00
CA ALA A 47 9.11 -9.79 13.41
C ALA A 47 8.91 -9.35 11.94
N GLY A 48 8.20 -10.15 11.15
CA GLY A 48 7.92 -9.87 9.75
C GLY A 48 7.04 -8.64 9.55
N ILE A 49 5.92 -8.54 10.27
CA ILE A 49 5.01 -7.39 10.19
C ILE A 49 5.72 -6.11 10.67
N THR A 50 6.54 -6.19 11.72
CA THR A 50 7.33 -5.05 12.19
C THR A 50 8.33 -4.59 11.13
N SER A 51 9.00 -5.51 10.45
CA SER A 51 9.92 -5.17 9.35
C SER A 51 9.20 -4.46 8.20
N VAL A 52 8.04 -4.97 7.77
CA VAL A 52 7.22 -4.34 6.72
C VAL A 52 6.72 -2.96 7.14
N LEU A 53 6.33 -2.79 8.41
CA LEU A 53 5.92 -1.50 8.97
C LEU A 53 7.06 -0.48 8.89
N LEU A 54 8.28 -0.86 9.27
CA LEU A 54 9.45 0.03 9.18
C LEU A 54 9.74 0.43 7.73
N VAL A 55 9.70 -0.52 6.78
CA VAL A 55 9.97 -0.24 5.36
C VAL A 55 8.91 0.70 4.77
N THR A 56 7.64 0.51 5.12
CA THR A 56 6.53 1.34 4.61
C THR A 56 6.57 2.76 5.18
N MET A 57 6.87 2.92 6.48
CA MET A 57 7.07 4.25 7.07
C MET A 57 8.25 5.01 6.45
N LEU A 58 9.37 4.32 6.18
CA LEU A 58 10.51 4.93 5.51
C LEU A 58 10.19 5.32 4.06
N SER A 59 9.44 4.48 3.35
CA SER A 59 8.99 4.74 1.97
C SER A 59 8.09 5.99 1.92
N GLN A 60 7.14 6.10 2.84
CA GLN A 60 6.22 7.25 2.92
C GLN A 60 6.98 8.58 3.14
N ALA A 61 7.96 8.60 4.06
CA ALA A 61 8.74 9.81 4.32
C ALA A 61 9.56 10.27 3.09
N ARG A 62 10.05 9.32 2.28
CA ARG A 62 10.77 9.62 1.02
C ARG A 62 9.85 10.14 -0.07
N ILE A 63 8.64 9.60 -0.18
CA ILE A 63 7.63 10.11 -1.12
C ILE A 63 7.31 11.57 -0.80
N PHE A 64 7.10 11.92 0.48
CA PHE A 64 6.89 13.32 0.88
C PHE A 64 8.08 14.22 0.56
N LEU A 65 9.31 13.72 0.75
CA LEU A 65 10.52 14.47 0.38
C LEU A 65 10.60 14.72 -1.13
N ALA A 66 10.24 13.73 -1.97
CA ALA A 66 10.22 13.89 -3.42
C ALA A 66 9.15 14.91 -3.86
N ILE A 67 7.92 14.78 -3.34
CA ILE A 67 6.82 15.71 -3.63
C ILE A 67 7.18 17.15 -3.18
N ALA A 68 7.86 17.31 -2.05
CA ALA A 68 8.32 18.61 -1.57
C ALA A 68 9.46 19.20 -2.42
N ARG A 69 10.33 18.35 -3.01
CA ARG A 69 11.35 18.79 -3.97
C ARG A 69 10.76 19.23 -5.30
N ASP A 70 9.63 18.63 -5.68
CA ASP A 70 8.87 19.00 -6.88
C ASP A 70 8.00 20.26 -6.65
N GLY A 71 8.09 20.92 -5.48
CA GLY A 71 7.37 22.17 -5.18
C GLY A 71 5.90 21.99 -4.78
N LEU A 72 5.36 20.77 -4.87
CA LEU A 72 3.96 20.45 -4.61
C LEU A 72 3.58 20.45 -3.12
N LEU A 73 4.57 20.47 -2.22
CA LEU A 73 4.39 20.59 -0.77
C LEU A 73 5.39 21.60 -0.17
N PRO A 74 5.06 22.23 0.97
CA PRO A 74 5.91 23.22 1.62
C PRO A 74 7.36 22.73 1.82
N PRO A 75 8.35 23.25 1.06
CA PRO A 75 9.71 22.72 1.05
C PRO A 75 10.44 22.97 2.37
N GLY A 76 10.09 24.05 3.08
CA GLY A 76 10.69 24.37 4.39
C GLY A 76 10.33 23.38 5.51
N PHE A 77 9.25 22.60 5.37
CA PHE A 77 8.83 21.64 6.38
C PHE A 77 9.02 20.19 5.92
N PHE A 78 8.49 19.83 4.75
CA PHE A 78 8.54 18.45 4.22
C PHE A 78 9.82 18.15 3.43
N GLY A 79 10.52 19.19 2.95
CA GLY A 79 11.83 19.09 2.31
C GLY A 79 13.02 19.19 3.30
N ALA A 80 12.76 19.45 4.58
CA ALA A 80 13.80 19.63 5.59
C ALA A 80 14.46 18.29 5.95
N VAL A 81 15.72 18.14 5.54
CA VAL A 81 16.55 16.97 5.82
C VAL A 81 17.47 17.25 7.01
N HIS A 82 17.63 16.30 7.92
CA HIS A 82 18.50 16.44 9.09
C HIS A 82 19.97 16.65 8.65
N PRO A 83 20.70 17.66 9.17
CA PRO A 83 22.06 18.00 8.70
C PRO A 83 23.08 16.87 8.92
N ARG A 84 23.01 16.15 10.06
CA ARG A 84 23.89 15.01 10.38
C ARG A 84 23.45 13.66 9.77
N PHE A 85 22.18 13.28 9.92
CA PHE A 85 21.67 11.97 9.52
C PHE A 85 21.11 11.89 8.09
N ARG A 86 20.97 13.03 7.41
CA ARG A 86 20.43 13.13 6.05
C ARG A 86 19.05 12.47 5.87
N THR A 87 18.23 12.45 6.92
CA THR A 87 16.87 11.88 6.93
C THR A 87 15.77 12.95 7.04
N PRO A 88 14.59 12.75 6.42
CA PRO A 88 13.45 13.66 6.50
C PRO A 88 12.70 13.50 7.85
N TRP A 89 13.35 13.88 8.94
CA TRP A 89 12.90 13.59 10.31
C TRP A 89 11.54 14.21 10.67
N LYS A 90 11.25 15.43 10.21
CA LYS A 90 9.96 16.10 10.45
C LYS A 90 8.80 15.34 9.79
N SER A 91 9.00 14.95 8.52
CA SER A 91 8.02 14.17 7.76
C SER A 91 7.78 12.81 8.41
N THR A 92 8.82 12.14 8.91
CA THR A 92 8.69 10.85 9.61
C THR A 92 7.90 10.99 10.92
N ILE A 93 8.14 12.02 11.72
CA ILE A 93 7.41 12.22 12.98
C ILE A 93 5.92 12.52 12.70
N VAL A 94 5.63 13.42 11.77
CA VAL A 94 4.24 13.80 11.45
C VAL A 94 3.47 12.61 10.88
N THR A 95 4.07 11.88 9.94
CA THR A 95 3.43 10.69 9.36
C THR A 95 3.28 9.58 10.38
N GLY A 96 4.26 9.36 11.27
CA GLY A 96 4.17 8.39 12.34
C GLY A 96 3.08 8.72 13.35
N LEU A 97 2.98 9.98 13.77
CA LEU A 97 1.91 10.44 14.68
C LEU A 97 0.53 10.28 14.03
N PHE A 98 0.42 10.60 12.74
CA PHE A 98 -0.81 10.43 11.97
C PHE A 98 -1.20 8.95 11.87
N VAL A 99 -0.27 8.07 11.49
CA VAL A 99 -0.51 6.62 11.42
C VAL A 99 -0.87 6.05 12.78
N ALA A 100 -0.18 6.44 13.85
CA ALA A 100 -0.50 6.02 15.22
C ALA A 100 -1.90 6.44 15.65
N SER A 101 -2.31 7.67 15.30
CA SER A 101 -3.66 8.17 15.57
C SER A 101 -4.70 7.36 14.80
N LEU A 102 -4.51 7.16 13.50
CA LEU A 102 -5.44 6.37 12.69
C LEU A 102 -5.54 4.91 13.19
N ALA A 103 -4.42 4.30 13.57
CA ALA A 103 -4.40 2.94 14.12
C ALA A 103 -5.11 2.83 15.47
N ALA A 104 -5.12 3.90 16.28
CA ALA A 104 -5.82 3.93 17.56
C ALA A 104 -7.33 4.11 17.43
N PHE A 105 -7.80 4.88 16.44
CA PHE A 105 -9.20 5.28 16.32
C PHE A 105 -10.00 4.52 15.24
N LEU A 106 -9.36 3.92 14.24
CA LEU A 106 -10.06 3.27 13.12
C LEU A 106 -9.93 1.74 13.16
N PRO A 107 -11.01 1.00 12.88
CA PRO A 107 -10.95 -0.45 12.78
C PRO A 107 -10.12 -0.88 11.57
N ILE A 108 -9.39 -1.99 11.72
CA ILE A 108 -8.49 -2.51 10.68
C ILE A 108 -9.23 -2.82 9.36
N SER A 109 -10.48 -3.25 9.42
CA SER A 109 -11.30 -3.55 8.24
C SER A 109 -11.49 -2.32 7.35
N VAL A 110 -11.74 -1.15 7.95
CA VAL A 110 -11.86 0.12 7.23
C VAL A 110 -10.52 0.50 6.62
N LEU A 111 -9.43 0.44 7.39
CA LEU A 111 -8.08 0.76 6.89
C LEU A 111 -7.68 -0.12 5.70
N LEU A 112 -7.97 -1.43 5.76
CA LEU A 112 -7.72 -2.37 4.67
C LEU A 112 -8.50 -2.00 3.41
N MET A 113 -9.77 -1.63 3.53
CA MET A 113 -10.56 -1.18 2.39
C MET A 113 -9.99 0.08 1.75
N LEU A 114 -9.58 1.08 2.55
CA LEU A 114 -8.96 2.31 2.04
C LEU A 114 -7.63 2.02 1.30
N VAL A 115 -6.75 1.22 1.92
CA VAL A 115 -5.44 0.90 1.34
C VAL A 115 -5.58 0.08 0.06
N ASN A 116 -6.48 -0.91 0.04
CA ASN A 116 -6.74 -1.72 -1.16
C ASN A 116 -7.27 -0.84 -2.30
N MET A 117 -8.24 0.04 -2.01
CA MET A 117 -8.80 0.94 -3.02
C MET A 117 -7.72 1.87 -3.62
N GLY A 118 -6.89 2.47 -2.76
CA GLY A 118 -5.80 3.36 -3.21
C GLY A 118 -4.72 2.63 -3.99
N THR A 119 -4.34 1.42 -3.57
CA THR A 119 -3.30 0.62 -4.24
C THR A 119 -3.78 0.14 -5.61
N LEU A 120 -5.03 -0.34 -5.71
CA LEU A 120 -5.63 -0.74 -6.97
C LEU A 120 -5.72 0.43 -7.94
N LEU A 121 -6.14 1.62 -7.46
CA LEU A 121 -6.15 2.83 -8.28
C LEU A 121 -4.74 3.18 -8.77
N ALA A 122 -3.73 3.14 -7.90
CA ALA A 122 -2.34 3.41 -8.28
C ALA A 122 -1.86 2.42 -9.37
N PHE A 123 -2.22 1.14 -9.26
CA PHE A 123 -1.90 0.15 -10.30
C PHE A 123 -2.61 0.42 -11.63
N VAL A 124 -3.89 0.84 -11.60
CA VAL A 124 -4.60 1.28 -12.81
C VAL A 124 -3.88 2.45 -13.47
N ILE A 125 -3.50 3.47 -12.69
CA ILE A 125 -2.79 4.65 -13.19
C ILE A 125 -1.43 4.27 -13.77
N VAL A 126 -0.65 3.42 -13.10
CA VAL A 126 0.66 2.97 -13.61
C VAL A 126 0.50 2.16 -14.90
N CYS A 127 -0.47 1.24 -14.98
CA CYS A 127 -0.74 0.49 -16.21
C CYS A 127 -1.15 1.41 -17.37
N ALA A 128 -2.00 2.40 -17.09
CA ALA A 128 -2.38 3.41 -18.07
C ALA A 128 -1.18 4.28 -18.50
N ALA A 129 -0.35 4.71 -17.54
CA ALA A 129 0.86 5.49 -17.79
C ALA A 129 1.83 4.74 -18.70
N VAL A 130 1.98 3.42 -18.55
CA VAL A 130 2.80 2.59 -19.45
C VAL A 130 2.27 2.62 -20.89
N LEU A 131 0.94 2.60 -21.10
CA LEU A 131 0.33 2.71 -22.43
C LEU A 131 0.54 4.11 -23.02
N ILE A 132 0.38 5.15 -22.21
CA ILE A 132 0.54 6.56 -22.62
C ILE A 132 2.01 6.83 -22.97
N MET A 133 2.96 6.47 -22.09
CA MET A 133 4.40 6.69 -22.29
C MET A 133 4.91 6.03 -23.57
N ARG A 134 4.30 4.92 -23.98
CA ARG A 134 4.62 4.25 -25.24
C ARG A 134 4.22 5.04 -26.48
N ARG A 135 3.19 5.88 -26.39
CA ARG A 135 2.76 6.76 -27.49
C ARG A 135 3.45 8.13 -27.42
N THR A 136 3.64 8.70 -26.23
CA THR A 136 4.18 10.06 -26.08
C THR A 136 5.70 10.11 -26.17
N HIS A 137 6.41 9.12 -25.63
CA HIS A 137 7.88 9.06 -25.62
C HIS A 137 8.37 7.71 -26.16
N PRO A 138 8.21 7.45 -27.47
CA PRO A 138 8.61 6.19 -28.09
C PRO A 138 10.12 5.95 -28.02
N GLU A 139 10.92 7.01 -28.12
CA GLU A 139 12.40 6.98 -28.17
C GLU A 139 13.08 6.79 -26.80
N ALA A 140 12.32 6.78 -25.70
CA ALA A 140 12.89 6.61 -24.37
C ALA A 140 13.63 5.27 -24.25
N GLU A 141 14.86 5.28 -23.75
CA GLU A 141 15.62 4.06 -23.46
C GLU A 141 14.89 3.23 -22.39
N ARG A 142 14.68 1.95 -22.68
CA ARG A 142 13.93 1.02 -21.83
C ARG A 142 14.75 -0.25 -21.61
N PRO A 143 15.50 -0.33 -20.49
CA PRO A 143 16.30 -1.52 -20.15
C PRO A 143 15.46 -2.79 -20.04
N PHE A 144 14.21 -2.64 -19.60
CA PHE A 144 13.21 -3.71 -19.58
C PHE A 144 11.96 -3.28 -20.35
N ARG A 145 11.45 -4.18 -21.21
CA ARG A 145 10.22 -3.97 -21.99
C ARG A 145 9.24 -5.11 -21.73
N VAL A 146 8.01 -4.75 -21.36
CA VAL A 146 6.90 -5.71 -21.29
C VAL A 146 6.66 -6.32 -22.67
N ARG A 147 6.70 -7.67 -22.74
CA ARG A 147 6.69 -8.45 -23.99
C ARG A 147 5.35 -8.41 -24.75
N PHE A 148 4.22 -8.24 -24.07
CA PHE A 148 2.87 -8.29 -24.67
C PHE A 148 2.07 -7.01 -24.45
N VAL A 149 2.56 -5.88 -24.93
CA VAL A 149 1.81 -4.61 -24.93
C VAL A 149 0.99 -4.51 -26.22
N PRO A 150 -0.28 -4.08 -26.19
CA PRO A 150 -1.01 -3.47 -25.06
C PRO A 150 -1.75 -4.44 -24.14
N PHE A 151 -1.77 -5.74 -24.45
CA PHE A 151 -2.58 -6.73 -23.73
C PHE A 151 -2.29 -6.79 -22.21
N VAL A 152 -1.03 -6.83 -21.81
CA VAL A 152 -0.66 -6.96 -20.38
C VAL A 152 -1.12 -5.75 -19.55
N PRO A 153 -0.82 -4.49 -19.94
CA PRO A 153 -1.35 -3.33 -19.22
C PRO A 153 -2.89 -3.26 -19.22
N VAL A 154 -3.55 -3.61 -20.33
CA VAL A 154 -5.01 -3.58 -20.42
C VAL A 154 -5.64 -4.62 -19.51
N LEU A 155 -5.14 -5.86 -19.50
CA LEU A 155 -5.60 -6.90 -18.58
C LEU A 155 -5.35 -6.49 -17.12
N GLY A 156 -4.21 -5.86 -16.82
CA GLY A 156 -3.92 -5.31 -15.49
C GLY A 156 -4.96 -4.27 -15.06
N ILE A 157 -5.31 -3.33 -15.94
CA ILE A 157 -6.37 -2.34 -15.69
C ILE A 157 -7.71 -3.03 -15.45
N LEU A 158 -8.10 -3.96 -16.32
CA LEU A 158 -9.37 -4.68 -16.20
C LEU A 158 -9.45 -5.48 -14.90
N SER A 159 -8.41 -6.23 -14.54
CA SER A 159 -8.36 -6.98 -13.29
C SER A 159 -8.43 -6.07 -12.06
N CYS A 160 -7.69 -4.95 -12.06
CA CYS A 160 -7.73 -4.01 -10.93
C CYS A 160 -9.10 -3.35 -10.82
N LEU A 161 -9.71 -2.92 -11.93
CA LEU A 161 -11.04 -2.34 -11.94
C LEU A 161 -12.11 -3.34 -11.48
N LEU A 162 -12.06 -4.59 -11.95
CA LEU A 162 -12.95 -5.65 -11.49
C LEU A 162 -12.89 -5.84 -9.97
N LEU A 163 -11.67 -5.87 -9.41
CA LEU A 163 -11.49 -5.93 -7.96
C LEU A 163 -12.04 -4.67 -7.27
N MET A 164 -11.79 -3.48 -7.82
CA MET A 164 -12.32 -2.22 -7.27
C MET A 164 -13.86 -2.19 -7.24
N PHE A 165 -14.53 -2.72 -8.27
CA PHE A 165 -15.99 -2.83 -8.30
C PHE A 165 -16.54 -3.90 -7.37
N SER A 166 -15.73 -4.89 -6.98
CA SER A 166 -16.10 -5.89 -5.98
C SER A 166 -16.05 -5.36 -4.55
N LEU A 167 -15.41 -4.20 -4.30
CA LEU A 167 -15.42 -3.56 -2.98
C LEU A 167 -16.74 -2.79 -2.75
N PRO A 168 -17.17 -2.62 -1.48
CA PRO A 168 -18.34 -1.84 -1.13
C PRO A 168 -18.36 -0.44 -1.75
N SER A 169 -19.53 0.02 -2.18
CA SER A 169 -19.73 1.33 -2.82
C SER A 169 -19.28 2.51 -1.96
N GLU A 170 -19.32 2.37 -0.64
CA GLU A 170 -18.80 3.36 0.32
C GLU A 170 -17.33 3.73 0.09
N ASN A 171 -16.51 2.79 -0.43
CA ASN A 171 -15.09 3.03 -0.66
C ASN A 171 -14.84 4.00 -1.82
N TRP A 172 -15.77 4.06 -2.79
CA TRP A 172 -15.71 5.05 -3.86
C TRP A 172 -15.90 6.47 -3.32
N LEU A 173 -16.84 6.66 -2.40
CA LEU A 173 -17.03 7.96 -1.75
C LEU A 173 -15.76 8.40 -1.02
N ARG A 174 -15.17 7.51 -0.22
CA ARG A 174 -13.91 7.79 0.50
C ARG A 174 -12.77 8.13 -0.46
N LEU A 175 -12.67 7.42 -1.58
CA LEU A 175 -11.69 7.69 -2.62
C LEU A 175 -11.89 9.09 -3.24
N PHE A 176 -13.11 9.43 -3.64
CA PHE A 176 -13.40 10.75 -4.21
C PHE A 176 -13.19 11.88 -3.23
N VAL A 177 -13.55 11.69 -1.95
CA VAL A 177 -13.25 12.67 -0.89
C VAL A 177 -11.75 12.86 -0.75
N TRP A 178 -10.97 11.78 -0.72
CA TRP A 178 -9.51 11.87 -0.60
C TRP A 178 -8.85 12.53 -1.82
N LEU A 179 -9.30 12.17 -3.03
CA LEU A 179 -8.86 12.83 -4.27
C LEU A 179 -9.25 14.31 -4.28
N GLY A 180 -10.45 14.64 -3.79
CA GLY A 180 -10.92 16.01 -3.65
C GLY A 180 -10.03 16.83 -2.72
N ILE A 181 -9.66 16.29 -1.56
CA ILE A 181 -8.71 16.94 -0.64
C ILE A 181 -7.37 17.16 -1.34
N GLY A 182 -6.85 16.15 -2.06
CA GLY A 182 -5.62 16.27 -2.83
C GLY A 182 -5.69 17.36 -3.91
N LEU A 183 -6.81 17.46 -4.64
CA LEU A 183 -7.04 18.49 -5.64
C LEU A 183 -7.14 19.89 -5.03
N VAL A 184 -7.81 20.04 -3.87
CA VAL A 184 -7.86 21.33 -3.16
C VAL A 184 -6.46 21.78 -2.76
N ILE A 185 -5.63 20.88 -2.21
CA ILE A 185 -4.23 21.20 -1.87
C ILE A 185 -3.44 21.57 -3.13
N TYR A 186 -3.64 20.83 -4.23
CA TYR A 186 -2.99 21.12 -5.51
C TYR A 186 -3.36 22.51 -6.06
N PHE A 187 -4.65 22.86 -6.11
CA PHE A 187 -5.09 24.15 -6.65
C PHE A 187 -4.76 25.35 -5.74
N THR A 188 -4.73 25.15 -4.43
CA THR A 188 -4.41 26.22 -3.47
C THR A 188 -2.92 26.47 -3.35
N TYR A 189 -2.10 25.41 -3.31
CA TYR A 189 -0.66 25.51 -3.10
C TYR A 189 0.14 25.11 -4.36
N GLY A 190 -0.07 23.90 -4.87
CA GLY A 190 0.74 23.30 -5.95
C GLY A 190 0.64 23.97 -7.33
N ARG A 191 -0.33 24.87 -7.56
CA ARG A 191 -0.39 25.67 -8.80
C ARG A 191 0.38 26.99 -8.70
N ARG A 192 0.70 27.45 -7.48
CA ARG A 192 1.38 28.73 -7.22
C ARG A 192 2.90 28.60 -7.07
N HIS A 193 3.41 27.37 -6.99
CA HIS A 193 4.83 27.01 -6.88
C HIS A 193 5.17 25.94 -7.92
#